data_AF-A0A6P3IQI8-F1
#
_entry.id   AF-A0A6P3IQI8-F1
#
_cell.length_a   1.000
_cell.length_b   1.000
_cell.length_c   1.000
_cell.angle_alpha   90.00
_cell.angle_beta   90.00
_cell.angle_gamma   90.00
#
_symmetry.space_group_name_H-M   'P 1'
#
loop_
_entity.id
_entity.type
_entity.pdbx_description
1 polymer ?
#
loop_
_entity_poly.entity_id
_entity_poly.type
_entity_poly.pdbx_seq_one_letter_code
_entity_poly.pdbx_strand_id
1 'polypeptide(L)'
;MGSKKKEIALQVNVSTQELWEEMLSSKGLTVVDVYQGWCGPCKPVVSLFQKMRVEVGPDLLHFASAEADCLDVLERYRGKCEPTFLFYAGGELVAVVRGANAPLLEKTIREQLEAEKRVLAEGRERRVIKDEALSDEDECFSHEKNNGDDEDLVSSEKACTLAIIKPDAVVHGKTDEIIMKIQEAGFDILTNEERTMTEAEMRLFYQHRAGEDTFEKLVHHMCSGPSHLLILARTEGTEDVVTAWRTLMGPCDPHVARREQPDSLRAQYGTEMPFNAVHGSWDSEDARRELALLFPGFQFSDQIPESAPLGHEAEGAEGPNKMLCSPEDVDEAARDQGEATS
;
A
#
# COMPACT_ATOMS: atom_id res chain seq x y z
N MET A 1 30.57 32.53 37.79
CA MET A 1 29.99 32.74 36.45
C MET A 1 29.82 31.38 35.81
N GLY A 2 28.61 30.82 35.88
CA GLY A 2 28.32 29.52 35.27
C GLY A 2 28.04 29.72 33.79
N SER A 3 28.92 29.22 32.93
CA SER A 3 28.71 29.19 31.48
C SER A 3 27.37 28.53 31.19
N LYS A 4 26.42 29.29 30.65
CA LYS A 4 25.17 28.75 30.11
C LYS A 4 25.54 27.72 29.04
N LYS A 5 25.32 26.43 29.31
CA LYS A 5 25.24 25.41 28.27
C LYS A 5 24.18 25.91 27.29
N LYS A 6 24.61 26.34 26.09
CA LYS A 6 23.70 26.50 24.97
C LYS A 6 23.08 25.12 24.74
N GLU A 7 21.78 24.98 24.97
CA GLU A 7 21.02 23.87 24.39
C GLU A 7 21.27 23.94 22.89
N ILE A 8 21.94 22.91 22.36
CA ILE A 8 22.10 22.75 20.93
C ILE A 8 20.70 22.42 20.43
N ALA A 9 20.09 23.33 19.67
CA ALA A 9 18.86 23.03 18.95
C ALA A 9 19.11 21.75 18.13
N LEU A 10 18.40 20.68 18.48
CA LEU A 10 18.65 19.35 17.94
C LEU A 10 18.27 19.25 16.46
N GLN A 11 17.37 20.12 16.05
CA GLN A 11 16.79 20.21 14.72
C GLN A 11 16.75 21.69 14.32
N VAL A 12 17.20 21.99 13.10
CA VAL A 12 17.11 23.34 12.54
C VAL A 12 15.72 23.52 11.94
N ASN A 13 14.99 24.56 12.35
CA ASN A 13 13.72 24.89 11.72
C ASN A 13 14.00 25.67 10.43
N VAL A 14 13.52 25.14 9.32
CA VAL A 14 13.66 25.69 7.97
C VAL A 14 12.29 26.20 7.53
N SER A 15 12.15 27.52 7.51
CA SER A 15 10.91 28.22 7.14
C SER A 15 11.09 29.20 5.98
N THR A 16 12.28 29.29 5.39
CA THR A 16 12.60 30.13 4.24
C THR A 16 13.46 29.38 3.22
N GLN A 17 13.37 29.79 1.95
CA GLN A 17 14.14 29.20 0.86
C GLN A 17 15.65 29.35 1.07
N GLU A 18 16.11 30.48 1.63
CA GLU A 18 17.52 30.72 1.93
C GLU A 18 18.06 29.70 2.94
N LEU A 19 17.29 29.39 3.99
CA LEU A 19 17.65 28.38 4.99
C LEU A 19 17.62 26.96 4.40
N TRP A 20 16.74 26.71 3.43
CA TRP A 20 16.69 25.43 2.72
C TRP A 20 17.97 25.19 1.91
N GLU A 21 18.42 26.18 1.14
CA GLU A 21 19.66 26.11 0.36
C GLU A 21 20.92 25.99 1.24
N GLU A 22 20.97 26.72 2.35
CA GLU A 22 22.05 26.61 3.34
C GLU A 22 22.10 25.18 3.94
N MET A 23 20.93 24.63 4.27
CA MET A 23 20.80 23.27 4.80
C MET A 23 21.27 22.22 3.78
N LEU A 24 20.90 22.34 2.50
CA LEU A 24 21.33 21.44 1.44
C LEU A 24 22.83 21.52 1.14
N SER A 25 23.44 22.68 1.41
CA SER A 25 24.89 22.89 1.25
C SER A 25 25.71 22.28 2.39
N SER A 26 25.07 21.76 3.44
CA SER A 26 25.76 21.11 4.56
C SER A 26 26.38 19.78 4.14
N LYS A 27 27.54 19.46 4.74
CA LYS A 27 28.25 18.21 4.46
C LYS A 27 27.65 17.06 5.28
N GLY A 28 27.41 15.93 4.63
CA GLY A 28 26.86 14.73 5.25
C GLY A 28 25.42 14.47 4.84
N LEU A 29 24.72 13.68 5.66
CA LEU A 29 23.31 13.35 5.47
C LEU A 29 22.43 14.30 6.29
N THR A 30 21.48 14.94 5.64
CA THR A 30 20.45 15.75 6.29
C THR A 30 19.10 15.07 6.19
N VAL A 31 18.48 14.86 7.34
CA VAL A 31 17.12 14.31 7.44
C VAL A 31 16.17 15.45 7.75
N VAL A 32 15.19 15.67 6.87
CA VAL A 32 14.21 16.75 6.95
C VAL A 32 12.84 16.17 7.31
N ASP A 33 12.32 16.54 8.47
CA ASP A 33 10.94 16.27 8.89
C ASP A 33 10.01 17.33 8.28
N VAL A 34 9.22 16.94 7.29
CA VAL A 34 8.26 17.81 6.61
C VAL A 34 6.92 17.77 7.34
N TYR A 35 6.47 18.94 7.79
CA TYR A 35 5.23 19.09 8.55
C TYR A 35 4.36 20.24 8.01
N GLN A 36 3.08 20.23 8.36
CA GLN A 36 2.15 21.33 8.06
C GLN A 36 2.06 22.28 9.24
N GLY A 37 1.89 23.58 9.03
CA GLY A 37 1.87 24.58 10.11
C GLY A 37 0.85 24.28 11.22
N TRP A 38 -0.24 23.59 10.87
CA TRP A 38 -1.31 23.21 11.80
C TRP A 38 -1.03 21.92 12.61
N CYS A 39 -0.11 21.04 12.19
CA CYS A 39 0.21 19.80 12.89
C CYS A 39 1.56 19.83 13.64
N GLY A 40 2.48 20.70 13.20
CA GLY A 40 3.82 20.82 13.78
C GLY A 40 4.71 19.59 13.53
N PRO A 41 6.01 19.65 13.87
CA PRO A 41 6.96 18.57 13.60
C PRO A 41 6.67 17.31 14.43
N CYS A 42 7.10 16.17 13.92
CA CYS A 42 6.80 14.86 14.48
C CYS A 42 7.55 14.65 15.82
N LYS A 43 6.85 14.89 16.94
CA LYS A 43 7.42 14.72 18.30
C LYS A 43 7.94 13.31 18.62
N PRO A 44 7.30 12.21 18.18
CA PRO A 44 7.76 10.85 18.48
C PRO A 44 9.17 10.52 17.98
N VAL A 45 9.59 11.07 16.82
CA VAL A 45 10.90 10.74 16.22
C VAL A 45 12.07 11.53 16.80
N VAL A 46 11.80 12.58 17.59
CA VAL A 46 12.83 13.42 18.20
C VAL A 46 13.77 12.61 19.09
N SER A 47 13.25 11.62 19.82
CA SER A 47 14.05 10.75 20.69
C SER A 47 14.99 9.84 19.89
N LEU A 48 14.54 9.34 18.73
CA LEU A 48 15.35 8.55 17.81
C LEU A 48 16.47 9.40 17.20
N PHE A 49 16.15 10.62 16.74
CA PHE A 49 17.14 11.53 16.17
C PHE A 49 18.22 11.93 17.18
N GLN A 50 17.83 12.17 18.43
CA GLN A 50 18.78 12.40 19.53
C GLN A 50 19.74 11.22 19.71
N LYS A 51 19.20 9.99 19.77
CA LYS A 51 20.00 8.77 19.90
C LYS A 51 20.99 8.61 18.74
N MET A 52 20.50 8.75 17.50
CA MET A 52 21.31 8.61 16.29
C MET A 52 22.41 9.67 16.19
N ARG A 53 22.11 10.93 16.54
CA ARG A 53 23.11 12.01 16.55
C ARG A 53 24.23 11.76 17.54
N VAL A 54 23.93 11.17 18.70
CA VAL A 54 24.93 10.81 19.72
C VAL A 54 25.80 9.64 19.24
N GLU A 55 25.21 8.66 18.56
CA GLU A 55 25.92 7.47 18.07
C GLU A 55 26.84 7.79 16.88
N VAL A 56 26.38 8.60 15.93
CA VAL A 56 27.10 8.89 14.67
C VAL A 56 28.01 10.11 14.79
N GLY A 57 27.64 11.09 15.63
CA GLY A 57 28.30 12.39 15.76
C GLY A 57 27.64 13.50 14.93
N PRO A 58 27.86 14.78 15.30
CA PRO A 58 27.14 15.92 14.72
C PRO A 58 27.66 16.38 13.35
N ASP A 59 28.79 15.87 12.88
CA ASP A 59 29.46 16.40 11.68
C ASP A 59 28.95 15.78 10.38
N LEU A 60 28.34 14.59 10.44
CA LEU A 60 27.89 13.81 9.29
C LEU A 60 26.37 13.61 9.23
N LEU A 61 25.66 13.88 10.32
CA LEU A 61 24.21 13.68 10.42
C LEU A 61 23.53 14.94 10.96
N HIS A 62 22.72 15.57 10.11
CA HIS A 62 21.96 16.77 10.42
C HIS A 62 20.48 16.47 10.43
N PHE A 63 19.74 17.15 11.30
CA PHE A 63 18.29 17.06 11.37
C PHE A 63 17.69 18.45 11.16
N ALA A 64 16.71 18.54 10.28
CA ALA A 64 15.95 19.75 10.01
C ALA A 64 14.44 19.46 10.11
N SER A 65 13.66 20.49 10.43
CA SER A 65 12.20 20.46 10.31
C SER A 65 11.80 21.54 9.31
N ALA A 66 10.93 21.19 8.37
CA ALA A 66 10.52 22.07 7.30
C ALA A 66 9.00 22.16 7.24
N GLU A 67 8.47 23.38 7.21
CA GLU A 67 7.05 23.63 7.05
C GLU A 67 6.69 23.66 5.56
N ALA A 68 5.86 22.72 5.11
CA ALA A 68 5.52 22.55 3.69
C ALA A 68 4.80 23.76 3.09
N ASP A 69 4.04 24.49 3.91
CA ASP A 69 3.30 25.69 3.49
C ASP A 69 4.22 26.89 3.18
N CYS A 70 5.44 26.89 3.72
CA CYS A 70 6.40 27.99 3.63
C CYS A 70 7.45 27.81 2.52
N LEU A 71 7.50 26.63 1.88
CA LEU A 71 8.53 26.26 0.91
C LEU A 71 7.88 25.78 -0.38
N ASP A 72 8.19 26.44 -1.50
CA ASP A 72 7.64 26.07 -2.82
C ASP A 72 8.11 24.68 -3.26
N VAL A 73 9.35 24.31 -2.93
CA VAL A 73 9.91 22.96 -3.15
C VAL A 73 9.06 21.87 -2.46
N LEU A 74 8.29 22.21 -1.43
CA LEU A 74 7.47 21.27 -0.68
C LEU A 74 5.97 21.37 -1.00
N GLU A 75 5.57 22.10 -2.05
CA GLU A 75 4.17 22.34 -2.40
C GLU A 75 3.37 21.03 -2.54
N ARG A 76 3.97 19.98 -3.10
CA ARG A 76 3.32 18.66 -3.31
C ARG A 76 3.20 17.80 -2.04
N TYR A 77 3.76 18.28 -0.93
CA TYR A 77 3.58 17.70 0.40
C TYR A 77 2.54 18.46 1.24
N ARG A 78 1.96 19.56 0.72
CA ARG A 78 0.90 20.31 1.40
C ARG A 78 -0.40 19.49 1.52
N GLY A 79 -1.15 19.71 2.60
CA GLY A 79 -2.45 19.08 2.83
C GLY A 79 -2.41 17.59 3.19
N LYS A 80 -1.22 17.01 3.37
CA LYS A 80 -1.04 15.62 3.81
C LYS A 80 -0.80 15.59 5.32
N CYS A 81 -1.51 14.71 6.02
CA CYS A 81 -1.39 14.50 7.47
C CYS A 81 -0.36 13.42 7.84
N GLU A 82 0.32 12.84 6.84
CA GLU A 82 1.31 11.80 7.01
C GLU A 82 2.71 12.39 7.30
N PRO A 83 3.39 11.97 8.39
CA PRO A 83 4.77 12.36 8.66
C PRO A 83 5.67 11.96 7.49
N THR A 84 6.40 12.90 6.89
CA THR A 84 7.27 12.63 5.74
C THR A 84 8.69 13.07 6.04
N PHE A 85 9.64 12.15 5.92
CA PHE A 85 11.07 12.36 6.15
C PHE A 85 11.82 12.31 4.83
N LEU A 86 12.44 13.43 4.45
CA LEU A 86 13.27 13.54 3.26
C LEU A 86 14.74 13.44 3.65
N PHE A 87 15.52 12.68 2.87
CA PHE A 87 16.93 12.46 3.12
C PHE A 87 17.73 13.11 2.01
N TYR A 88 18.56 14.08 2.37
CA TYR A 88 19.44 14.79 1.45
C TYR A 88 20.90 14.49 1.75
N ALA A 89 21.68 14.18 0.73
CA ALA A 89 23.13 14.03 0.84
C ALA A 89 23.82 14.83 -0.26
N GLY A 90 24.71 15.74 0.11
CA GLY A 90 25.40 16.62 -0.84
C GLY A 90 24.47 17.47 -1.70
N GLY A 91 23.30 17.86 -1.16
CA GLY A 91 22.29 18.66 -1.85
C GLY A 91 21.29 17.87 -2.70
N GLU A 92 21.44 16.55 -2.81
CA GLU A 92 20.58 15.69 -3.61
C GLU A 92 19.68 14.83 -2.73
N LEU A 93 18.43 14.60 -3.15
CA LEU A 93 17.50 13.71 -2.47
C LEU A 93 17.93 12.25 -2.69
N VAL A 94 18.22 11.54 -1.61
CA VAL A 94 18.73 10.16 -1.64
C VAL A 94 17.76 9.13 -1.06
N ALA A 95 16.76 9.56 -0.28
CA ALA A 95 15.68 8.70 0.21
C ALA A 95 14.47 9.52 0.68
N VAL A 96 13.31 8.86 0.69
CA VAL A 96 12.07 9.37 1.29
C VAL A 96 11.48 8.27 2.15
N VAL A 97 11.10 8.61 3.39
CA VAL A 97 10.38 7.71 4.29
C VAL A 97 9.08 8.40 4.69
N ARG A 98 7.96 7.72 4.48
CA ARG A 98 6.62 8.20 4.87
C ARG A 98 6.12 7.40 6.07
N GLY A 99 5.40 8.07 6.97
CA GLY A 99 4.89 7.53 8.22
C GLY A 99 5.90 7.55 9.38
N ALA A 100 5.39 7.48 10.61
CA ALA A 100 6.19 7.47 11.84
C ALA A 100 6.77 6.07 12.16
N ASN A 101 7.43 5.42 11.19
CA ASN A 101 8.04 4.11 11.37
C ASN A 101 9.50 4.25 11.86
N ALA A 102 9.68 4.22 13.18
CA ALA A 102 11.01 4.38 13.80
C ALA A 102 12.06 3.33 13.36
N PRO A 103 11.75 2.02 13.27
CA PRO A 103 12.70 1.03 12.76
C PRO A 103 13.15 1.27 11.31
N LEU A 104 12.20 1.60 10.40
CA LEU A 104 12.52 1.90 9.01
C LEU A 104 13.37 3.17 8.90
N LEU A 105 13.03 4.19 9.68
CA LEU A 105 13.78 5.44 9.73
C LEU A 105 15.21 5.21 10.24
N GLU A 106 15.38 4.44 11.31
CA GLU A 106 16.71 4.08 11.84
C GLU A 106 17.55 3.32 10.79
N LYS A 107 16.95 2.31 10.14
CA LYS A 107 17.60 1.54 9.07
C LYS A 107 18.03 2.43 7.91
N THR A 108 17.13 3.26 7.41
CA THR A 108 17.38 4.18 6.27
C THR A 108 18.48 5.19 6.62
N ILE A 109 18.47 5.77 7.82
CA ILE A 109 19.54 6.68 8.28
C ILE A 109 20.90 5.96 8.25
N ARG A 110 20.99 4.73 8.77
CA ARG A 110 22.25 3.96 8.79
C ARG A 110 22.75 3.65 7.39
N GLU A 111 21.87 3.18 6.50
CA GLU A 111 22.20 2.84 5.11
C GLU A 111 22.69 4.07 4.33
N GLN A 112 21.97 5.20 4.41
CA GLN A 112 22.34 6.42 3.70
C GLN A 112 23.61 7.07 4.28
N LEU A 113 23.85 6.95 5.58
CA LEU A 113 25.12 7.39 6.18
C LEU A 113 26.30 6.54 5.72
N GLU A 114 26.12 5.22 5.58
CA GLU A 114 27.17 4.36 5.05
C GLU A 114 27.44 4.67 3.58
N ALA A 115 26.39 4.89 2.78
CA ALA A 115 26.49 5.31 1.39
C ALA A 115 27.24 6.65 1.27
N GLU A 116 26.89 7.66 2.07
CA GLU A 116 27.55 8.97 2.06
C GLU A 116 29.01 8.87 2.52
N LYS A 117 29.33 8.02 3.51
CA LYS A 117 30.73 7.76 3.89
C LYS A 117 31.54 7.14 2.75
N ARG A 118 30.95 6.22 1.98
CA ARG A 118 31.60 5.61 0.81
C ARG A 118 31.79 6.63 -0.32
N VAL A 119 30.79 7.49 -0.58
CA VAL A 119 30.90 8.59 -1.56
C VAL A 119 32.01 9.56 -1.16
N LEU A 120 32.06 9.97 0.11
CA LEU A 120 33.09 10.90 0.63
C LEU A 120 34.50 10.30 0.64
N ALA A 121 34.64 8.97 0.80
CA ALA A 121 35.93 8.29 0.87
C ALA A 121 36.46 7.83 -0.51
N GLU A 122 35.57 7.36 -1.39
CA GLU A 122 35.92 6.72 -2.67
C GLU A 122 35.59 7.58 -3.89
N GLY A 123 34.87 8.70 -3.72
CA GLY A 123 34.47 9.59 -4.82
C GLY A 123 33.45 8.97 -5.78
N ARG A 124 32.66 7.98 -5.33
CA ARG A 124 31.57 7.38 -6.11
C ARG A 124 30.45 8.37 -6.38
N GLU A 125 29.70 8.15 -7.46
CA GLU A 125 28.48 8.90 -7.77
C GLU A 125 27.38 8.64 -6.73
N ARG A 126 26.65 9.70 -6.38
CA ARG A 126 25.52 9.61 -5.45
C ARG A 126 24.32 8.95 -6.12
N ARG A 127 23.61 8.12 -5.37
CA ARG A 127 22.34 7.54 -5.83
C ARG A 127 21.21 8.53 -5.58
N VAL A 128 20.97 9.39 -6.57
CA VAL A 128 19.86 10.36 -6.53
C VAL A 128 18.54 9.65 -6.78
N ILE A 129 17.57 9.89 -5.91
CA ILE A 129 16.18 9.45 -6.10
C ILE A 129 15.36 10.64 -6.55
N LYS A 130 14.53 10.43 -7.57
CA LYS A 130 13.42 11.34 -7.89
C LYS A 130 12.18 10.81 -7.16
N ASP A 131 11.71 11.54 -6.16
CA ASP A 131 10.38 11.29 -5.60
C ASP A 131 9.36 11.76 -6.63
N GLU A 132 8.34 10.96 -6.94
CA GLU A 132 7.30 11.31 -7.91
C GLU A 132 6.56 12.62 -7.56
N ALA A 133 6.65 13.09 -6.31
CA ALA A 133 6.09 14.37 -5.90
C ALA A 133 6.98 15.59 -6.21
N LEU A 134 8.24 15.40 -6.63
CA LEU A 134 9.23 16.47 -6.83
C LEU A 134 9.74 16.59 -8.27
N SER A 135 9.36 15.68 -9.17
CA SER A 135 9.65 15.86 -10.60
C SER A 135 8.61 16.76 -11.24
N ASP A 136 9.00 18.01 -11.49
CA ASP A 136 8.37 18.81 -12.54
C ASP A 136 8.55 18.05 -13.85
N GLU A 137 7.46 17.54 -14.42
CA GLU A 137 6.96 17.78 -15.79
C GLU A 137 5.61 17.06 -15.90
N ASP A 138 4.53 17.84 -16.06
CA ASP A 138 3.26 17.34 -16.59
C ASP A 138 3.53 16.80 -18.00
N GLU A 139 3.40 15.49 -18.22
CA GLU A 139 2.89 14.93 -19.49
C GLU A 139 2.65 13.43 -19.33
N CYS A 140 1.50 13.01 -19.82
CA CYS A 140 1.14 11.62 -20.09
C CYS A 140 2.10 11.06 -21.15
N PHE A 141 2.65 9.85 -20.98
CA PHE A 141 2.77 8.76 -21.97
C PHE A 141 3.86 7.72 -21.60
N SER A 142 3.54 6.48 -21.96
CA SER A 142 4.26 5.22 -21.85
C SER A 142 5.74 5.19 -22.26
N HIS A 143 6.60 4.48 -21.50
CA HIS A 143 7.46 3.42 -22.06
C HIS A 143 8.12 2.50 -21.01
N GLU A 144 8.21 1.23 -21.40
CA GLU A 144 8.80 0.07 -20.72
C GLU A 144 10.33 0.09 -20.47
N LYS A 145 10.73 -0.69 -19.42
CA LYS A 145 11.97 -1.47 -19.21
C LYS A 145 13.28 -0.67 -18.97
N ASN A 146 14.23 -1.07 -18.13
CA ASN A 146 14.71 -2.42 -17.80
C ASN A 146 15.57 -2.43 -16.51
N ASN A 147 15.76 -3.63 -15.97
CA ASN A 147 16.41 -4.05 -14.72
C ASN A 147 17.84 -3.55 -14.44
N GLY A 148 18.19 -3.54 -13.14
CA GLY A 148 19.54 -3.62 -12.61
C GLY A 148 19.51 -4.28 -11.22
N ASP A 149 19.94 -5.53 -11.18
CA ASP A 149 19.75 -6.51 -10.11
C ASP A 149 20.64 -6.23 -8.88
N ASP A 150 20.10 -6.45 -7.68
CA ASP A 150 20.85 -7.06 -6.58
C ASP A 150 19.89 -7.97 -5.80
N GLU A 151 20.11 -9.27 -5.93
CA GLU A 151 19.31 -10.34 -5.34
C GLU A 151 19.64 -10.47 -3.85
N ASP A 152 18.61 -10.41 -3.01
CA ASP A 152 18.59 -11.17 -1.76
C ASP A 152 17.33 -12.04 -1.75
N LEU A 153 17.54 -13.30 -2.13
CA LEU A 153 16.56 -14.38 -2.15
C LEU A 153 16.04 -14.70 -0.74
N VAL A 154 14.82 -14.25 -0.43
CA VAL A 154 13.75 -15.06 0.19
C VAL A 154 12.41 -14.53 -0.34
N SER A 155 11.91 -15.12 -1.43
CA SER A 155 10.55 -14.86 -1.92
C SER A 155 9.55 -15.55 -1.00
N SER A 156 8.84 -14.77 -0.20
CA SER A 156 7.55 -15.18 0.37
C SER A 156 6.48 -14.40 -0.40
N GLU A 157 5.74 -15.12 -1.24
CA GLU A 157 4.59 -14.61 -2.00
C GLU A 157 3.53 -14.13 -1.00
N LYS A 158 3.48 -12.82 -0.73
CA LYS A 158 2.52 -12.27 0.23
C LYS A 158 1.18 -12.07 -0.46
N ALA A 159 0.26 -13.01 -0.27
CA ALA A 159 -1.13 -12.83 -0.65
C ALA A 159 -1.69 -11.55 0.01
N CYS A 160 -2.35 -10.71 -0.77
CA CYS A 160 -2.89 -9.42 -0.33
C CYS A 160 -4.41 -9.34 -0.56
N THR A 161 -5.11 -8.58 0.28
CA THR A 161 -6.54 -8.29 0.14
C THR A 161 -6.85 -6.82 0.38
N LEU A 162 -7.97 -6.35 -0.18
CA LEU A 162 -8.49 -5.03 0.09
C LEU A 162 -9.32 -5.05 1.38
N ALA A 163 -9.07 -4.06 2.23
CA ALA A 163 -9.98 -3.69 3.31
C ALA A 163 -10.37 -2.22 3.18
N ILE A 164 -11.64 -1.89 3.44
CA ILE A 164 -12.10 -0.50 3.48
C ILE A 164 -12.75 -0.25 4.83
N ILE A 165 -12.29 0.78 5.54
CA ILE A 165 -13.00 1.38 6.67
C ILE A 165 -13.93 2.44 6.09
N LYS A 166 -15.23 2.17 6.16
CA LYS A 166 -16.29 2.95 5.51
C LYS A 166 -16.52 4.29 6.22
N PRO A 167 -17.17 5.28 5.55
CA PRO A 167 -17.35 6.61 6.11
C PRO A 167 -18.10 6.65 7.45
N ASP A 168 -19.00 5.70 7.69
CA ASP A 168 -19.69 5.57 8.98
C ASP A 168 -18.72 5.33 10.13
N ALA A 169 -17.74 4.44 9.97
CA ALA A 169 -16.76 4.19 11.02
C ALA A 169 -15.78 5.37 11.19
N VAL A 170 -15.41 6.03 10.09
CA VAL A 170 -14.49 7.18 10.10
C VAL A 170 -15.11 8.37 10.82
N VAL A 171 -16.36 8.72 10.49
CA VAL A 171 -17.08 9.85 11.10
C VAL A 171 -17.29 9.64 12.61
N HIS A 172 -17.43 8.39 13.07
CA HIS A 172 -17.52 8.07 14.50
C HIS A 172 -16.16 7.99 15.20
N GLY A 173 -15.05 8.32 14.52
CA GLY A 173 -13.70 8.33 15.10
C GLY A 173 -13.20 6.93 15.44
N LYS A 174 -13.66 5.89 14.74
CA LYS A 174 -13.33 4.49 15.03
C LYS A 174 -12.20 3.92 14.20
N THR A 175 -11.63 4.71 13.29
CA THR A 175 -10.52 4.29 12.41
C THR A 175 -9.35 3.70 13.19
N ASP A 176 -8.79 4.43 14.16
CA ASP A 176 -7.59 3.99 14.87
C ASP A 176 -7.82 2.71 15.68
N GLU A 177 -9.00 2.59 16.31
CA GLU A 177 -9.40 1.37 17.04
C GLU A 177 -9.50 0.16 16.10
N ILE A 178 -10.05 0.35 14.89
CA ILE A 178 -10.15 -0.71 13.88
C ILE A 178 -8.77 -1.10 13.35
N ILE A 179 -7.91 -0.13 13.03
CA ILE A 179 -6.52 -0.37 12.58
C ILE A 179 -5.74 -1.15 13.64
N MET A 180 -5.87 -0.77 14.91
CA MET A 180 -5.22 -1.48 16.01
C MET A 180 -5.69 -2.94 16.09
N LYS A 181 -7.00 -3.20 15.98
CA LYS A 181 -7.54 -4.57 15.95
C LYS A 181 -7.06 -5.38 14.74
N ILE A 182 -6.89 -4.74 13.57
CA ILE A 182 -6.32 -5.38 12.38
C ILE A 182 -4.89 -5.85 12.67
N GLN A 183 -4.07 -4.99 13.26
CA GLN A 183 -2.68 -5.31 13.60
C GLN A 183 -2.60 -6.39 14.70
N GLU A 184 -3.43 -6.29 15.74
CA GLU A 184 -3.52 -7.29 16.82
C GLU A 184 -3.94 -8.68 16.31
N ALA A 185 -4.73 -8.73 15.23
CA ALA A 185 -5.12 -9.98 14.57
C ALA A 185 -4.02 -10.56 13.66
N GLY A 186 -2.85 -9.90 13.58
CA GLY A 186 -1.68 -10.39 12.84
C GLY A 186 -1.67 -10.03 11.35
N PHE A 187 -2.41 -9.00 10.94
CA PHE A 187 -2.34 -8.48 9.58
C PHE A 187 -1.25 -7.40 9.46
N ASP A 188 -0.49 -7.48 8.38
CA ASP A 188 0.42 -6.43 7.93
C ASP A 188 -0.37 -5.44 7.07
N ILE A 189 -0.39 -4.17 7.48
CA ILE A 189 -0.99 -3.10 6.68
C ILE A 189 0.09 -2.55 5.75
N LEU A 190 0.02 -2.92 4.47
CA LEU A 190 0.98 -2.48 3.45
C LEU A 190 0.73 -1.05 2.98
N THR A 191 -0.53 -0.62 3.00
CA THR A 191 -0.96 0.71 2.56
C THR A 191 -2.16 1.14 3.37
N ASN A 192 -2.22 2.43 3.72
CA ASN A 192 -3.38 3.07 4.34
C ASN A 192 -3.58 4.43 3.70
N GLU A 193 -4.62 4.56 2.87
CA GLU A 193 -4.95 5.79 2.16
C GLU A 193 -6.32 6.28 2.64
N GLU A 194 -6.41 7.53 3.11
CA GLU A 194 -7.70 8.18 3.33
C GLU A 194 -8.16 8.86 2.05
N ARG A 195 -9.32 8.46 1.54
CA ARG A 195 -9.85 8.98 0.27
C ARG A 195 -11.38 9.07 0.29
N THR A 196 -11.90 10.16 -0.23
CA THR A 196 -13.34 10.28 -0.55
C THR A 196 -13.58 9.69 -1.94
N MET A 197 -14.44 8.69 -2.02
CA MET A 197 -14.74 7.99 -3.27
C MET A 197 -15.67 8.81 -4.16
N THR A 198 -15.47 8.73 -5.47
CA THR A 198 -16.43 9.28 -6.43
C THR A 198 -17.56 8.29 -6.72
N GLU A 199 -18.72 8.80 -7.13
CA GLU A 199 -19.87 7.98 -7.48
C GLU A 199 -19.55 7.02 -8.64
N ALA A 200 -18.80 7.49 -9.65
CA ALA A 200 -18.41 6.68 -10.79
C ALA A 200 -17.56 5.46 -10.37
N GLU A 201 -16.58 5.67 -9.48
CA GLU A 201 -15.74 4.60 -8.94
C GLU A 201 -16.56 3.59 -8.14
N MET A 202 -17.45 4.04 -7.26
CA MET A 202 -18.26 3.15 -6.41
C MET A 202 -19.30 2.37 -7.21
N ARG A 203 -19.86 2.95 -8.27
CA ARG A 203 -20.74 2.23 -9.19
C ARG A 203 -20.01 1.12 -9.94
N LEU A 204 -18.77 1.36 -10.35
CA LEU A 204 -17.93 0.35 -10.99
C LEU A 204 -17.51 -0.73 -9.98
N PHE A 205 -17.12 -0.34 -8.77
CA PHE A 205 -16.75 -1.25 -7.69
C PHE A 205 -17.89 -2.21 -7.31
N TYR A 206 -19.11 -1.69 -7.11
CA TYR A 206 -20.29 -2.47 -6.74
C TYR A 206 -21.15 -2.89 -7.95
N GLN A 207 -20.60 -2.91 -9.17
CA GLN A 207 -21.37 -3.21 -10.38
C GLN A 207 -22.10 -4.55 -10.30
N HIS A 208 -21.49 -5.55 -9.66
CA HIS A 208 -22.09 -6.87 -9.43
C HIS A 208 -23.39 -6.83 -8.58
N ARG A 209 -23.64 -5.74 -7.85
CA ARG A 209 -24.82 -5.49 -7.01
C ARG A 209 -25.81 -4.50 -7.62
N ALA A 210 -25.62 -4.08 -8.86
CA ALA A 210 -26.45 -3.06 -9.50
C ALA A 210 -27.95 -3.42 -9.58
N GLY A 211 -28.29 -4.72 -9.48
CA GLY A 211 -29.68 -5.20 -9.45
C GLY A 211 -30.34 -5.20 -8.07
N GLU A 212 -29.63 -4.81 -7.00
CA GLU A 212 -30.18 -4.79 -5.64
C GLU A 212 -30.89 -3.45 -5.33
N ASP A 213 -32.02 -3.51 -4.63
CA ASP A 213 -32.79 -2.31 -4.22
C ASP A 213 -31.99 -1.35 -3.30
N THR A 214 -30.92 -1.84 -2.68
CA THR A 214 -30.04 -1.08 -1.78
C THR A 214 -28.81 -0.49 -2.47
N PHE A 215 -28.60 -0.77 -3.77
CA PHE A 215 -27.40 -0.37 -4.51
C PHE A 215 -27.17 1.15 -4.48
N GLU A 216 -28.20 1.94 -4.80
CA GLU A 216 -28.11 3.41 -4.79
C GLU A 216 -27.79 3.96 -3.39
N LYS A 217 -28.36 3.35 -2.35
CA LYS A 217 -28.07 3.73 -0.95
C LYS A 217 -26.62 3.39 -0.57
N LEU A 218 -26.11 2.25 -1.02
CA LEU A 218 -24.74 1.82 -0.78
C LEU A 218 -23.73 2.75 -1.47
N VAL A 219 -23.96 3.08 -2.74
CA VAL A 219 -23.10 4.01 -3.50
C VAL A 219 -23.10 5.39 -2.83
N HIS A 220 -24.29 5.91 -2.49
CA HIS A 220 -24.38 7.20 -1.81
C HIS A 220 -23.66 7.19 -0.46
N HIS A 221 -23.81 6.11 0.32
CA HIS A 221 -23.10 5.95 1.60
C HIS A 221 -21.58 6.02 1.43
N MET A 222 -21.02 5.27 0.49
CA MET A 222 -19.58 5.24 0.25
C MET A 222 -19.01 6.58 -0.24
N CYS A 223 -19.82 7.40 -0.90
CA CYS A 223 -19.42 8.73 -1.36
C CYS A 223 -19.72 9.84 -0.34
N SER A 224 -20.33 9.51 0.81
CA SER A 224 -20.80 10.51 1.79
C SER A 224 -19.67 11.16 2.61
N GLY A 225 -18.47 10.59 2.57
CA GLY A 225 -17.32 11.08 3.34
C GLY A 225 -16.03 10.30 3.04
N PRO A 226 -14.95 10.61 3.77
CA PRO A 226 -13.68 9.89 3.64
C PRO A 226 -13.83 8.44 4.09
N SER A 227 -13.14 7.53 3.38
CA SER A 227 -12.93 6.13 3.76
C SER A 227 -11.43 5.87 3.88
N HIS A 228 -11.02 4.93 4.72
CA HIS A 228 -9.65 4.42 4.69
C HIS A 228 -9.59 3.14 3.86
N LEU A 229 -8.74 3.15 2.84
CA LEU A 229 -8.44 2.01 1.99
C LEU A 229 -7.14 1.41 2.47
N LEU A 230 -7.20 0.13 2.83
CA LEU A 230 -6.11 -0.61 3.37
C LEU A 230 -5.77 -1.76 2.43
N ILE A 231 -4.48 -1.97 2.17
CA ILE A 231 -3.98 -3.21 1.58
C ILE A 231 -3.45 -4.06 2.72
N LEU A 232 -4.11 -5.20 2.97
CA LEU A 232 -3.74 -6.12 4.02
C LEU A 232 -2.96 -7.29 3.44
N ALA A 233 -1.82 -7.61 4.04
CA ALA A 233 -1.10 -8.84 3.85
C ALA A 233 -1.09 -9.65 5.14
N ARG A 234 -0.81 -10.94 5.02
CA ARG A 234 -0.61 -11.81 6.18
C ARG A 234 0.64 -12.64 5.98
N THR A 235 1.60 -12.47 6.87
CA THR A 235 2.89 -13.19 6.83
C THR A 235 2.92 -14.40 7.76
N GLU A 236 2.00 -14.49 8.71
CA GLU A 236 1.92 -15.55 9.71
C GLU A 236 0.58 -16.29 9.65
N GLY A 237 0.63 -17.62 9.44
CA GLY A 237 -0.54 -18.51 9.46
C GLY A 237 -0.65 -19.38 8.21
N THR A 238 -1.45 -20.44 8.30
CA THR A 238 -1.75 -21.34 7.16
C THR A 238 -3.02 -20.94 6.40
N GLU A 239 -3.71 -19.90 6.87
CA GLU A 239 -5.01 -19.48 6.37
C GLU A 239 -4.85 -18.28 5.45
N ASP A 240 -5.52 -18.35 4.30
CA ASP A 240 -5.57 -17.31 3.28
C ASP A 240 -5.98 -15.93 3.84
N VAL A 241 -5.35 -14.86 3.35
CA VAL A 241 -5.52 -13.50 3.84
C VAL A 241 -6.96 -13.00 3.70
N VAL A 242 -7.66 -13.37 2.61
CA VAL A 242 -9.04 -12.98 2.37
C VAL A 242 -9.95 -13.68 3.38
N THR A 243 -9.75 -14.99 3.57
CA THR A 243 -10.50 -15.80 4.53
C THR A 243 -10.31 -15.29 5.96
N ALA A 244 -9.07 -15.02 6.36
CA ALA A 244 -8.74 -14.46 7.65
C ALA A 244 -9.41 -13.10 7.88
N TRP A 245 -9.35 -12.21 6.88
CA TRP A 245 -9.95 -10.88 6.98
C TRP A 245 -11.47 -10.97 7.13
N ARG A 246 -12.11 -11.88 6.39
CA ARG A 246 -13.56 -12.13 6.51
C ARG A 246 -13.96 -12.64 7.88
N THR A 247 -13.15 -13.53 8.46
CA THR A 247 -13.36 -14.02 9.82
C THR A 247 -13.28 -12.88 10.84
N LEU A 248 -12.32 -11.96 10.68
CA LEU A 248 -12.20 -10.78 11.56
C LEU A 248 -13.36 -9.79 11.39
N MET A 249 -13.82 -9.58 10.16
CA MET A 249 -14.97 -8.71 9.87
C MET A 249 -16.28 -9.26 10.44
N GLY A 250 -16.49 -10.57 10.35
CA GLY A 250 -17.74 -11.24 10.72
C GLY A 250 -18.87 -11.11 9.70
N PRO A 251 -20.08 -11.59 10.03
CA PRO A 251 -21.26 -11.57 9.15
C PRO A 251 -21.58 -10.17 8.61
N CYS A 252 -22.04 -10.09 7.35
CA CYS A 252 -22.28 -8.81 6.67
C CYS A 252 -23.27 -7.90 7.39
N ASP A 253 -24.33 -8.48 7.96
CA ASP A 253 -25.34 -7.78 8.77
C ASP A 253 -24.85 -7.60 10.21
N PRO A 254 -24.72 -6.35 10.72
CA PRO A 254 -24.30 -6.08 12.09
C PRO A 254 -25.16 -6.72 13.19
N HIS A 255 -26.47 -6.92 12.96
CA HIS A 255 -27.34 -7.59 13.94
C HIS A 255 -27.07 -9.09 14.02
N VAL A 256 -26.79 -9.72 12.88
CA VAL A 256 -26.36 -11.13 12.82
C VAL A 256 -24.98 -11.27 13.45
N ALA A 257 -24.06 -10.37 13.11
CA ALA A 257 -22.72 -10.32 13.69
C ALA A 257 -22.76 -10.22 15.22
N ARG A 258 -23.57 -9.30 15.79
CA ARG A 258 -23.72 -9.18 17.26
C ARG A 258 -24.24 -10.45 17.93
N ARG A 259 -25.10 -11.23 17.26
CA ARG A 259 -25.67 -12.47 17.81
C ARG A 259 -24.70 -13.64 17.71
N GLU A 260 -24.00 -13.77 16.59
CA GLU A 260 -23.22 -14.97 16.26
C GLU A 260 -21.72 -14.80 16.52
N GLN A 261 -21.18 -13.59 16.31
CA GLN A 261 -19.76 -13.26 16.44
C GLN A 261 -19.59 -11.86 17.07
N PRO A 262 -19.90 -11.72 18.37
CA PRO A 262 -19.93 -10.40 19.04
C PRO A 262 -18.59 -9.67 19.04
N ASP A 263 -17.48 -10.40 18.93
CA ASP A 263 -16.14 -9.84 18.88
C ASP A 263 -15.70 -9.39 17.48
N SER A 264 -16.52 -9.64 16.44
CA SER A 264 -16.20 -9.22 15.07
C SER A 264 -16.26 -7.69 14.88
N LEU A 265 -15.54 -7.17 13.88
CA LEU A 265 -15.54 -5.73 13.59
C LEU A 265 -16.95 -5.21 13.27
N ARG A 266 -17.74 -5.95 12.49
CA ARG A 266 -19.11 -5.55 12.14
C ARG A 266 -20.06 -5.57 13.33
N ALA A 267 -19.82 -6.42 14.33
CA ALA A 267 -20.60 -6.42 15.56
C ALA A 267 -20.30 -5.18 16.45
N GLN A 268 -19.03 -4.80 16.52
CA GLN A 268 -18.55 -3.71 17.39
C GLN A 268 -18.79 -2.33 16.79
N TYR A 269 -18.61 -2.18 15.48
CA TYR A 269 -18.59 -0.88 14.81
C TYR A 269 -19.75 -0.68 13.82
N GLY A 270 -20.39 -1.76 13.35
CA GLY A 270 -21.52 -1.67 12.44
C GLY A 270 -22.84 -1.31 13.14
N THR A 271 -23.66 -0.49 12.49
CA THR A 271 -24.96 -0.07 13.02
C THR A 271 -26.08 -0.92 12.41
N GLU A 272 -26.30 -0.79 11.11
CA GLU A 272 -27.34 -1.46 10.32
C GLU A 272 -26.87 -1.64 8.85
N MET A 273 -27.60 -2.36 8.00
CA MET A 273 -27.25 -2.45 6.58
C MET A 273 -27.70 -1.19 5.82
N PRO A 274 -26.84 -0.56 4.97
CA PRO A 274 -25.49 -0.99 4.53
C PRO A 274 -24.30 -0.43 5.35
N PHE A 275 -24.55 0.23 6.48
CA PHE A 275 -23.61 0.84 7.43
C PHE A 275 -22.95 -0.19 8.38
N ASN A 276 -22.16 -1.09 7.80
CA ASN A 276 -21.50 -2.16 8.54
C ASN A 276 -20.02 -1.86 8.85
N ALA A 277 -19.60 -0.60 8.86
CA ALA A 277 -18.25 -0.11 9.19
C ALA A 277 -17.10 -0.55 8.28
N VAL A 278 -17.05 -1.80 7.80
CA VAL A 278 -15.92 -2.35 7.05
C VAL A 278 -16.34 -3.18 5.83
N HIS A 279 -15.56 -3.06 4.75
CA HIS A 279 -15.62 -3.88 3.54
C HIS A 279 -14.37 -4.76 3.42
N GLY A 280 -14.52 -5.89 2.76
CA GLY A 280 -13.42 -6.73 2.32
C GLY A 280 -13.85 -7.61 1.15
N SER A 281 -12.87 -8.02 0.37
CA SER A 281 -13.08 -8.80 -0.85
C SER A 281 -13.68 -10.17 -0.54
N TRP A 282 -14.45 -10.72 -1.50
CA TRP A 282 -15.12 -11.99 -1.28
C TRP A 282 -14.15 -13.18 -1.33
N ASP A 283 -13.30 -13.18 -2.36
CA ASP A 283 -12.25 -14.15 -2.66
C ASP A 283 -11.04 -13.43 -3.27
N SER A 284 -10.02 -14.19 -3.67
CA SER A 284 -8.77 -13.66 -4.23
C SER A 284 -8.96 -12.96 -5.59
N GLU A 285 -9.91 -13.40 -6.42
CA GLU A 285 -10.19 -12.75 -7.71
C GLU A 285 -10.90 -11.41 -7.51
N ASP A 286 -11.84 -11.37 -6.58
CA ASP A 286 -12.45 -10.13 -6.12
C ASP A 286 -11.40 -9.19 -5.54
N ALA A 287 -10.48 -9.68 -4.71
CA ALA A 287 -9.39 -8.87 -4.16
C ALA A 287 -8.52 -8.28 -5.26
N ARG A 288 -8.18 -9.07 -6.27
CA ARG A 288 -7.40 -8.61 -7.43
C ARG A 288 -8.11 -7.53 -8.23
N ARG A 289 -9.38 -7.73 -8.54
CA ARG A 289 -10.20 -6.75 -9.28
C ARG A 289 -10.37 -5.46 -8.49
N GLU A 290 -10.70 -5.58 -7.20
CA GLU A 290 -10.95 -4.45 -6.31
C GLU A 290 -9.66 -3.62 -6.07
N LEU A 291 -8.53 -4.29 -5.83
CA LEU A 291 -7.22 -3.63 -5.69
C LEU A 291 -6.78 -2.97 -6.99
N ALA A 292 -6.95 -3.61 -8.15
CA ALA A 292 -6.62 -2.98 -9.43
C ALA A 292 -7.47 -1.73 -9.73
N LEU A 293 -8.72 -1.70 -9.25
CA LEU A 293 -9.60 -0.55 -9.42
C LEU A 293 -9.22 0.62 -8.51
N LEU A 294 -8.95 0.36 -7.23
CA LEU A 294 -8.72 1.40 -6.22
C LEU A 294 -7.25 1.78 -6.07
N PHE A 295 -6.33 0.89 -6.48
CA PHE A 295 -4.89 1.08 -6.46
C PHE A 295 -4.27 0.67 -7.82
N PRO A 296 -4.40 1.48 -8.87
CA PRO A 296 -3.92 1.15 -10.23
C PRO A 296 -2.40 0.91 -10.32
N GLY A 297 -1.63 1.43 -9.37
CA GLY A 297 -0.17 1.22 -9.27
C GLY A 297 0.23 -0.03 -8.47
N PHE A 298 -0.72 -0.75 -7.86
CA PHE A 298 -0.43 -1.94 -7.07
C PHE A 298 -0.28 -3.16 -7.98
N GLN A 299 0.90 -3.80 -7.95
CA GLN A 299 1.17 -5.03 -8.68
C GLN A 299 1.10 -6.22 -7.73
N PHE A 300 0.26 -7.20 -8.04
CA PHE A 300 0.33 -8.52 -7.42
C PHE A 300 1.61 -9.21 -7.90
N SER A 301 2.29 -9.91 -7.00
CA SER A 301 3.48 -10.69 -7.33
C SER A 301 3.19 -11.97 -8.11
N ASP A 302 1.97 -12.16 -8.62
CA ASP A 302 1.57 -13.37 -9.32
C ASP A 302 2.00 -13.32 -10.79
N GLN A 303 3.14 -13.95 -11.10
CA GLN A 303 3.47 -14.31 -12.48
C GLN A 303 3.09 -15.78 -12.74
N ILE A 304 2.09 -15.99 -13.60
CA ILE A 304 2.17 -17.07 -14.58
C ILE A 304 2.44 -16.41 -15.93
N PRO A 305 3.66 -16.49 -16.48
CA PRO A 305 3.90 -16.18 -17.87
C PRO A 305 3.69 -17.47 -18.67
N GLU A 306 2.52 -17.65 -19.28
CA GLU A 306 2.41 -18.52 -20.46
C GLU A 306 2.11 -17.64 -21.68
N SER A 307 3.20 -17.40 -22.40
CA SER A 307 3.43 -16.75 -23.69
C SER A 307 2.24 -16.57 -24.64
N ALA A 308 2.09 -15.34 -25.14
CA ALA A 308 1.35 -15.01 -26.34
C ALA A 308 2.04 -15.54 -27.63
N PRO A 309 1.28 -15.72 -28.73
CA PRO A 309 1.67 -16.52 -29.89
C PRO A 309 2.35 -15.71 -31.00
N LEU A 310 3.35 -16.29 -31.68
CA LEU A 310 3.87 -15.85 -32.99
C LEU A 310 4.60 -17.06 -33.61
N GLY A 311 4.06 -17.67 -34.66
CA GLY A 311 4.51 -17.34 -36.01
C GLY A 311 3.88 -18.28 -37.04
N HIS A 312 3.34 -17.68 -38.10
CA HIS A 312 3.07 -18.34 -39.37
C HIS A 312 4.37 -18.87 -39.97
N GLU A 313 4.37 -20.10 -40.49
CA GLU A 313 4.93 -20.42 -41.80
C GLU A 313 3.99 -21.42 -42.50
N ALA A 314 3.73 -21.15 -43.77
CA ALA A 314 2.93 -21.97 -44.67
C ALA A 314 3.84 -22.51 -45.78
N GLU A 315 3.80 -23.82 -45.99
CA GLU A 315 4.14 -24.63 -47.19
C GLU A 315 4.20 -26.08 -46.67
N GLY A 316 3.66 -27.15 -47.25
CA GLY A 316 3.14 -27.48 -48.57
C GLY A 316 3.51 -28.96 -48.83
N ALA A 317 2.55 -29.75 -49.33
CA ALA A 317 2.69 -31.04 -50.03
C ALA A 317 2.78 -32.41 -49.28
N GLU A 318 1.78 -33.24 -49.65
CA GLU A 318 1.84 -34.67 -50.02
C GLU A 318 2.03 -35.80 -48.97
N GLY A 319 1.05 -36.73 -48.93
CA GLY A 319 1.16 -38.06 -48.31
C GLY A 319 2.07 -39.02 -49.11
N PRO A 320 2.25 -40.32 -48.73
CA PRO A 320 1.13 -41.28 -48.66
C PRO A 320 1.25 -42.48 -47.65
N ASN A 321 0.08 -42.98 -47.21
CA ASN A 321 -0.37 -44.40 -47.14
C ASN A 321 0.16 -45.45 -46.12
N LYS A 322 -0.81 -46.34 -45.75
CA LYS A 322 -0.80 -47.68 -45.11
C LYS A 322 -0.83 -47.72 -43.57
N MET A 323 -1.65 -48.54 -42.88
CA MET A 323 -2.34 -49.80 -43.22
C MET A 323 -3.38 -50.14 -42.10
N LEU A 324 -4.58 -50.61 -42.47
CA LEU A 324 -5.51 -51.62 -41.87
C LEU A 324 -5.51 -51.86 -40.33
N CYS A 325 -6.63 -52.08 -39.63
CA CYS A 325 -7.79 -52.91 -39.96
C CYS A 325 -8.92 -52.73 -38.90
N SER A 326 -10.18 -52.69 -39.33
CA SER A 326 -11.36 -53.12 -38.53
C SER A 326 -11.64 -54.61 -38.84
N PRO A 327 -12.51 -55.36 -38.11
CA PRO A 327 -13.97 -55.19 -38.28
C PRO A 327 -14.92 -55.58 -37.09
N GLU A 328 -16.19 -55.13 -37.24
CA GLU A 328 -17.50 -55.76 -36.90
C GLU A 328 -17.91 -55.92 -35.41
N ASP A 329 -18.96 -55.24 -34.94
CA ASP A 329 -20.43 -55.57 -34.93
C ASP A 329 -20.74 -56.78 -34.01
N VAL A 330 -21.76 -56.82 -33.12
CA VAL A 330 -23.21 -56.72 -33.34
C VAL A 330 -24.01 -56.61 -31.99
N ASP A 331 -25.20 -55.98 -32.05
CA ASP A 331 -26.51 -56.31 -31.38
C ASP A 331 -26.71 -56.18 -29.84
N GLU A 332 -27.88 -55.95 -29.24
CA GLU A 332 -29.19 -55.29 -29.50
C GLU A 332 -30.09 -55.59 -28.25
N ALA A 333 -31.07 -54.72 -27.94
CA ALA A 333 -32.32 -54.95 -27.17
C ALA A 333 -32.23 -55.34 -25.66
N ALA A 334 -33.16 -55.00 -24.74
CA ALA A 334 -34.59 -54.64 -24.76
C ALA A 334 -34.94 -53.83 -23.46
N ARG A 335 -35.72 -52.73 -23.52
CA ARG A 335 -37.16 -52.59 -23.21
C ARG A 335 -37.69 -53.13 -21.85
N ASP A 336 -38.12 -52.17 -21.01
CA ASP A 336 -39.49 -51.97 -20.47
C ASP A 336 -40.13 -52.96 -19.46
N GLN A 337 -41.05 -52.39 -18.66
CA GLN A 337 -41.80 -52.86 -17.46
C GLN A 337 -41.18 -52.32 -16.16
N GLY A 338 -41.78 -51.45 -15.33
CA GLY A 338 -43.19 -51.08 -15.17
C GLY A 338 -43.80 -51.89 -14.02
N GLU A 339 -43.80 -51.38 -12.78
CA GLU A 339 -44.90 -51.63 -11.82
C GLU A 339 -44.85 -50.73 -10.58
N ALA A 340 -46.05 -50.37 -10.14
CA ALA A 340 -46.37 -49.52 -9.01
C ALA A 340 -46.55 -50.34 -7.71
N THR A 341 -46.83 -49.63 -6.63
CA THR A 341 -47.42 -50.08 -5.34
C THR A 341 -46.46 -50.59 -4.25
N SER A 342 -46.14 -49.74 -3.28
CA SER A 342 -46.80 -49.66 -1.96
C SER A 342 -46.14 -48.60 -1.08
#